data_AF-A0A0D9X9N9-F1
#
_entry.id   AF-A0A0D9X9N9-F1
#
_cell.length_a   1.000
_cell.length_b   1.000
_cell.length_c   1.000
_cell.angle_alpha   90.00
_cell.angle_beta   90.00
_cell.angle_gamma   90.00
#
_symmetry.space_group_name_H-M   'P 1'
#
loop_
_entity.id
_entity.type
_entity.pdbx_description
1 polymer ?
#
loop_
_entity_poly.entity_id
_entity_poly.type
_entity_poly.pdbx_seq_one_letter_code
_entity_poly.pdbx_strand_id
1 'polypeptide(L)'
;MADEAELAAEKHVRYIVTVEKKKDSFESLVMEHIRLNGAYWGLTTLDLLHKLHAVESDEVIQWIMSCYHPESGGFGGNVGHDAHVLYTLSAIQVLCLFDRLDALDVEKVADCILHYY
;
A
#
# COMPACT_ATOMS: atom_id res chain seq x y z
N MET A 1 21.89 34.16 4.36
CA MET A 1 21.07 33.44 5.34
C MET A 1 20.11 32.59 4.53
N ALA A 2 20.30 31.27 4.51
CA ALA A 2 19.37 30.38 3.83
C ALA A 2 18.06 30.41 4.61
N ASP A 3 16.97 30.75 3.92
CA ASP A 3 15.61 30.58 4.40
C ASP A 3 15.41 29.07 4.58
N GLU A 4 15.34 28.59 5.83
CA GLU A 4 14.98 27.19 6.09
C GLU A 4 13.51 27.04 5.68
N ALA A 5 13.31 26.60 4.44
CA ALA A 5 11.98 26.34 3.91
C ALA A 5 11.27 25.33 4.82
N GLU A 6 10.21 25.78 5.49
CA GLU A 6 9.40 24.94 6.36
C GLU A 6 8.66 23.87 5.53
N LEU A 7 8.71 22.61 6.00
CA LEU A 7 8.03 21.50 5.35
C LEU A 7 6.52 21.72 5.36
N ALA A 8 5.89 21.73 4.17
CA ALA A 8 4.45 21.89 4.02
C ALA A 8 3.68 20.57 4.33
N ALA A 9 3.94 19.94 5.47
CA ALA A 9 3.45 18.62 5.86
C ALA A 9 1.92 18.47 5.69
N GLU A 10 1.15 19.43 6.17
CA GLU A 10 -0.32 19.41 6.09
C GLU A 10 -0.83 19.46 4.63
N LYS A 11 -0.09 20.09 3.71
CA LYS A 11 -0.44 20.09 2.28
C LYS A 11 -0.19 18.72 1.66
N HIS A 12 0.89 18.04 2.05
CA HIS A 12 1.19 16.68 1.60
C HIS A 12 0.16 15.66 2.10
N VAL A 13 -0.19 15.72 3.39
CA VAL A 13 -1.25 14.88 3.98
C VAL A 13 -2.58 15.07 3.24
N ARG A 14 -2.99 16.32 3.03
CA ARG A 14 -4.22 16.63 2.31
C ARG A 14 -4.20 16.09 0.88
N TYR A 15 -3.07 16.21 0.19
CA TYR A 15 -2.92 15.68 -1.16
C TYR A 15 -3.11 14.16 -1.18
N ILE A 16 -2.40 13.43 -0.31
CA ILE A 16 -2.46 11.96 -0.24
C ILE A 16 -3.90 11.49 0.03
N VAL A 17 -4.56 12.05 1.04
CA VAL A 17 -5.95 11.71 1.39
C VAL A 17 -6.92 12.07 0.26
N THR A 18 -6.65 13.14 -0.50
CA THR A 18 -7.47 13.50 -1.66
C THR A 18 -7.30 12.55 -2.84
N VAL A 19 -6.07 12.09 -3.09
CA VAL A 19 -5.78 11.11 -4.15
C VAL A 19 -6.48 9.78 -3.85
N GLU A 20 -6.46 9.33 -2.59
CA GLU A 20 -7.16 8.13 -2.16
C GLU A 20 -8.67 8.17 -2.50
N LYS A 21 -9.32 9.33 -2.32
CA LYS A 21 -10.74 9.51 -2.59
C LYS A 21 -11.11 9.63 -4.07
N LYS A 22 -10.16 9.93 -4.96
CA LYS A 22 -10.40 10.13 -6.40
C LYS A 22 -10.26 8.84 -7.21
N LYS A 23 -11.00 7.79 -6.81
CA LYS A 23 -10.89 6.45 -7.42
C LYS A 23 -11.41 6.38 -8.87
N ASP A 24 -12.22 7.34 -9.30
CA ASP A 24 -12.84 7.38 -10.64
C ASP A 24 -12.10 8.27 -11.67
N SER A 25 -10.88 8.73 -11.39
CA SER A 25 -10.11 9.54 -12.34
C SER A 25 -9.46 8.68 -13.44
N PHE A 26 -9.20 9.27 -14.61
CA PHE A 26 -8.41 8.62 -15.66
C PHE A 26 -7.03 8.18 -15.16
N GLU A 27 -6.41 8.98 -14.29
CA GLU A 27 -5.14 8.65 -13.65
C GLU A 27 -5.28 7.41 -12.75
N SER A 28 -6.36 7.28 -11.98
CA SER A 28 -6.65 6.10 -11.16
C SER A 28 -6.77 4.84 -12.01
N LEU A 29 -7.43 4.93 -13.17
CA LEU A 29 -7.55 3.82 -14.12
C LEU A 29 -6.19 3.40 -14.69
N VAL A 30 -5.37 4.36 -15.13
CA VAL A 30 -4.03 4.04 -15.69
C VAL A 30 -3.09 3.49 -14.61
N MET A 31 -3.24 3.93 -13.36
CA MET A 31 -2.40 3.49 -12.24
C MET A 31 -2.92 2.22 -11.55
N GLU A 32 -4.00 1.62 -12.05
CA GLU A 32 -4.63 0.44 -11.43
C GLU A 32 -3.63 -0.70 -11.22
N HIS A 33 -2.73 -0.94 -12.18
CA HIS A 33 -1.73 -1.99 -12.12
C HIS A 33 -0.66 -1.80 -11.04
N ILE A 34 -0.42 -0.58 -10.54
CA ILE A 34 0.55 -0.31 -9.46
C ILE A 34 -0.12 0.15 -8.16
N ARG A 35 -1.44 -0.01 -8.05
CA ARG A 35 -2.22 0.62 -6.99
C ARG A 35 -1.76 0.23 -5.59
N LEU A 36 -1.38 -1.04 -5.38
CA LEU A 36 -0.84 -1.53 -4.12
C LEU A 36 0.49 -0.85 -3.75
N ASN A 37 1.40 -0.65 -4.71
CA ASN A 37 2.63 0.11 -4.49
C ASN A 37 2.33 1.58 -4.17
N GLY A 38 1.36 2.18 -4.88
CA GLY A 38 0.90 3.55 -4.61
C GLY A 38 0.35 3.72 -3.19
N ALA A 39 -0.42 2.74 -2.71
CA ALA A 39 -0.89 2.70 -1.33
C ALA A 39 0.29 2.66 -0.35
N TYR A 40 1.25 1.75 -0.54
CA TYR A 40 2.46 1.70 0.28
C TYR A 40 3.20 3.05 0.34
N TRP A 41 3.41 3.73 -0.79
CA TRP A 41 4.10 5.04 -0.80
C TRP A 41 3.32 6.12 -0.05
N GLY A 42 2.00 6.20 -0.27
CA GLY A 42 1.14 7.16 0.40
C GLY A 42 1.10 6.93 1.90
N LEU A 43 0.90 5.68 2.32
CA LEU A 43 0.78 5.29 3.73
C LEU A 43 2.11 5.46 4.48
N THR A 44 3.23 5.06 3.88
CA THR A 44 4.56 5.29 4.47
C THR A 44 4.83 6.78 4.62
N THR A 45 4.42 7.60 3.64
CA THR A 45 4.55 9.06 3.76
C THR A 45 3.72 9.61 4.92
N LEU A 46 2.49 9.12 5.11
CA LEU A 46 1.67 9.50 6.25
C LEU A 46 2.28 9.07 7.58
N ASP A 47 2.85 7.86 7.65
CA ASP A 47 3.53 7.35 8.85
C ASP A 47 4.76 8.18 9.22
N LEU A 48 5.60 8.49 8.24
CA LEU A 48 6.77 9.38 8.40
C LEU A 48 6.38 10.79 8.89
N LEU A 49 5.17 11.25 8.57
CA LEU A 49 4.62 12.53 9.03
C LEU A 49 3.84 12.40 10.34
N HIS A 50 3.76 11.22 10.95
CA HIS A 50 2.96 10.90 12.14
C HIS A 50 1.44 11.14 11.95
N LYS A 51 0.97 10.90 10.72
CA LYS A 51 -0.42 11.12 10.28
C LYS A 51 -1.06 9.86 9.68
N LEU A 52 -0.53 8.68 10.00
CA LEU A 52 -1.09 7.41 9.52
C LEU A 52 -2.56 7.22 9.93
N HIS A 53 -2.95 7.76 11.09
CA HIS A 53 -4.33 7.79 11.58
C HIS A 53 -5.32 8.59 10.71
N ALA A 54 -4.85 9.27 9.66
CA ALA A 54 -5.72 9.97 8.71
C ALA A 54 -6.45 9.02 7.74
N VAL A 55 -6.14 7.72 7.77
CA VAL A 55 -6.82 6.67 7.00
C VAL A 55 -7.35 5.57 7.93
N GLU A 56 -8.42 4.91 7.50
CA GLU A 56 -9.02 3.80 8.24
C GLU A 56 -8.24 2.50 7.98
N SER A 57 -7.54 2.02 9.01
CA SER A 57 -6.66 0.84 8.90
C SER A 57 -7.40 -0.41 8.40
N ASP A 58 -8.57 -0.70 8.94
CA ASP A 58 -9.34 -1.90 8.58
C ASP A 58 -9.80 -1.87 7.12
N GLU A 59 -10.16 -0.70 6.58
CA GLU A 59 -10.53 -0.56 5.16
C GLU A 59 -9.33 -0.83 4.25
N VAL A 60 -8.15 -0.32 4.62
CA VAL A 60 -6.91 -0.55 3.88
C VAL A 60 -6.52 -2.02 3.90
N ILE A 61 -6.57 -2.66 5.07
CA ILE A 61 -6.22 -4.08 5.23
C ILE A 61 -7.18 -4.96 4.46
N GLN A 62 -8.50 -4.70 4.55
CA GLN A 62 -9.50 -5.45 3.79
C GLN A 62 -9.24 -5.36 2.28
N TRP A 63 -8.90 -4.17 1.78
CA TRP A 63 -8.57 -4.01 0.36
C TRP A 63 -7.27 -4.72 -0.03
N ILE A 64 -6.21 -4.62 0.77
CA ILE A 64 -4.95 -5.33 0.49
C ILE A 64 -5.18 -6.83 0.45
N MET A 65 -5.91 -7.39 1.42
CA MET A 65 -6.23 -8.82 1.46
C MET A 65 -7.12 -9.25 0.30
N SER A 66 -7.90 -8.35 -0.30
CA SER A 66 -8.63 -8.65 -1.55
C SER A 66 -7.72 -8.79 -2.79
N CYS A 67 -6.45 -8.37 -2.69
CA CYS A 67 -5.43 -8.54 -3.72
C CYS A 67 -4.57 -9.80 -3.50
N TYR A 68 -4.80 -10.55 -2.41
CA TYR A 68 -4.08 -11.77 -2.08
C TYR A 68 -4.53 -12.93 -2.98
N HIS A 69 -3.56 -13.74 -3.43
CA HIS A 69 -3.80 -14.94 -4.22
C HIS A 69 -3.58 -16.19 -3.35
N PRO A 70 -4.65 -16.88 -2.91
CA PRO A 70 -4.52 -18.03 -2.03
C PRO A 70 -3.86 -19.23 -2.69
N GLU A 71 -3.69 -19.28 -4.01
CA GLU A 71 -3.01 -20.43 -4.65
C GLU A 71 -1.50 -20.23 -4.66
N SER A 72 -1.04 -19.02 -4.99
CA SER A 72 0.39 -18.71 -5.08
C SER A 72 1.00 -18.21 -3.76
N GLY A 73 0.20 -17.62 -2.86
CA GLY A 73 0.70 -16.94 -1.67
C GLY A 73 1.17 -15.51 -1.91
N GLY A 74 1.02 -14.98 -3.13
CA GLY A 74 1.45 -13.64 -3.51
C GLY A 74 0.31 -12.62 -3.58
N PHE A 75 0.65 -11.36 -3.87
CA PHE A 75 -0.33 -10.28 -4.08
C PHE A 75 -0.27 -9.74 -5.50
N GLY A 76 -1.42 -9.34 -6.03
CA GLY A 76 -1.54 -8.57 -7.27
C GLY A 76 -1.48 -7.06 -7.04
N GLY A 77 -1.23 -6.30 -8.10
CA GLY A 77 -1.16 -4.83 -8.04
C GLY A 77 -2.50 -4.15 -7.76
N ASN A 78 -3.61 -4.84 -8.06
CA ASN A 78 -4.97 -4.56 -7.65
C ASN A 78 -5.78 -5.88 -7.69
N VAL A 79 -7.04 -5.84 -7.27
CA VAL A 79 -7.99 -6.95 -7.38
C VAL A 79 -8.07 -7.44 -8.83
N GLY A 80 -7.92 -8.74 -9.03
CA GLY A 80 -7.97 -9.37 -10.36
C GLY A 80 -6.67 -9.29 -11.16
N HIS A 81 -5.59 -8.70 -10.62
CA HIS A 81 -4.28 -8.69 -11.27
C HIS A 81 -3.42 -9.86 -10.80
N ASP A 82 -2.52 -10.34 -11.66
CA ASP A 82 -1.62 -11.45 -11.36
C ASP A 82 -0.68 -11.15 -10.18
N ALA A 83 -0.39 -12.18 -9.40
CA ALA A 83 0.53 -12.11 -8.29
C ALA A 83 1.96 -11.79 -8.76
N HIS A 84 2.65 -10.90 -8.05
CA HIS A 84 4.04 -10.55 -8.33
C HIS A 84 4.78 -10.12 -7.08
N VAL A 85 6.07 -10.47 -6.98
CA VAL A 85 6.91 -10.19 -5.81
C VAL A 85 6.93 -8.71 -5.40
N LEU A 86 6.82 -7.79 -6.35
CA LEU A 86 6.75 -6.34 -6.10
C LEU A 86 5.53 -5.95 -5.27
N TYR A 87 4.35 -6.49 -5.60
CA TYR A 87 3.12 -6.19 -4.87
C TYR A 87 3.05 -6.99 -3.57
N THR A 88 3.59 -8.21 -3.55
CA THR A 88 3.76 -8.99 -2.31
C THR A 88 4.58 -8.21 -1.28
N LEU A 89 5.72 -7.63 -1.69
CA LEU A 89 6.55 -6.80 -0.82
C LEU A 89 5.77 -5.59 -0.29
N SER A 90 5.13 -4.81 -1.17
CA SER A 90 4.36 -3.64 -0.76
C SER A 90 3.19 -4.01 0.18
N ALA A 91 2.56 -5.16 -0.01
CA ALA A 91 1.47 -5.63 0.85
C ALA A 91 1.97 -5.93 2.26
N ILE A 92 3.08 -6.68 2.38
CA ILE A 92 3.74 -6.96 3.65
C ILE A 92 4.13 -5.66 4.35
N GLN A 93 4.71 -4.71 3.62
CA GLN A 93 5.13 -3.42 4.19
C GLN A 93 3.93 -2.61 4.74
N VAL A 94 2.80 -2.58 4.04
CA VAL A 94 1.60 -1.92 4.57
C VAL A 94 1.06 -2.64 5.80
N LEU A 95 1.04 -3.98 5.79
CA LEU A 95 0.61 -4.74 6.97
C LEU A 95 1.55 -4.49 8.16
N CYS A 96 2.86 -4.35 7.94
CA CYS A 96 3.80 -3.91 8.98
C CYS A 96 3.48 -2.51 9.51
N LEU A 97 3.15 -1.53 8.64
CA LEU A 97 2.80 -0.16 9.08
C LEU A 97 1.61 -0.15 10.04
N PHE A 98 0.67 -1.08 9.86
CA PHE A 98 -0.51 -1.19 10.71
C PHE A 98 -0.40 -2.20 11.84
N ASP A 99 0.75 -2.87 12.01
CA ASP A 99 0.94 -3.98 12.96
C ASP A 99 -0.07 -5.14 12.75
N ARG A 100 -0.29 -5.50 11.48
CA ARG A 100 -1.33 -6.45 11.05
C ARG A 100 -0.80 -7.60 10.19
N LEU A 101 0.43 -8.03 10.49
CA LEU A 101 1.01 -9.24 9.89
C LEU A 101 0.25 -10.52 10.27
N ASP A 102 -0.57 -10.47 11.33
CA ASP A 102 -1.48 -11.56 11.73
C ASP A 102 -2.52 -11.92 10.64
N ALA A 103 -2.77 -11.02 9.69
CA ALA A 103 -3.65 -11.27 8.55
C ALA A 103 -3.05 -12.21 7.50
N LEU A 104 -1.74 -12.49 7.55
CA LEU A 104 -1.04 -13.29 6.55
C LEU A 104 -0.84 -14.75 6.98
N ASP A 105 -0.90 -15.64 5.99
CA ASP A 105 -0.26 -16.95 6.05
C ASP A 105 1.23 -16.75 5.72
N VAL A 106 2.05 -16.58 6.75
CA VAL A 106 3.46 -16.20 6.63
C VAL A 106 4.26 -17.27 5.88
N GLU A 107 4.00 -18.53 6.17
CA GLU A 107 4.63 -19.68 5.55
C GLU A 107 4.35 -19.68 4.04
N LYS A 108 3.10 -19.46 3.66
CA LYS A 108 2.70 -19.45 2.25
C LYS A 108 3.27 -18.27 1.47
N VAL A 109 3.35 -17.10 2.11
CA VAL A 109 4.01 -15.93 1.53
C VAL A 109 5.51 -16.17 1.38
N ALA A 110 6.16 -16.82 2.36
CA ALA A 110 7.57 -17.18 2.26
C ALA A 110 7.83 -18.16 1.12
N ASP A 111 7.01 -19.20 0.97
CA ASP A 111 7.07 -20.16 -0.13
C ASP A 111 6.90 -19.46 -1.50
N CYS A 112 5.96 -18.50 -1.59
CA CYS A 112 5.78 -17.69 -2.79
C CYS A 112 7.06 -16.94 -3.17
N ILE A 113 7.73 -16.30 -2.20
CA ILE A 113 8.95 -15.52 -2.44
C ILE A 113 10.11 -16.44 -2.83
N LEU A 114 10.26 -17.57 -2.15
CA LEU A 114 11.31 -18.55 -2.45
C LEU A 114 11.13 -19.17 -3.84
N HIS A 115 9.90 -19.28 -4.36
CA HIS A 115 9.67 -19.75 -5.72
C HIS A 115 10.24 -18.82 -6.81
N TYR A 116 10.47 -17.54 -6.49
CA TYR A 116 11.09 -16.58 -7.42
C TYR A 116 12.63 -16.62 -7.43
N TYR A 117 13.26 -17.46 -6.60
CA TYR A 117 14.73 -17.61 -6.48
C TYR A 117 15.18 -19.06 -6.71
#